data_AF-A0A7V9NA74-F1
#
_entry.id   AF-A0A7V9NA74-F1
#
_cell.length_a   1.000
_cell.length_b   1.000
_cell.length_c   1.000
_cell.angle_alpha   90.00
_cell.angle_beta   90.00
_cell.angle_gamma   90.00
#
_symmetry.space_group_name_H-M   'P 1'
#
loop_
_entity.id
_entity.type
_entity.pdbx_description
1 polymer ?
#
loop_
_entity_poly.entity_id
_entity_poly.type
_entity_poly.pdbx_seq_one_letter_code
_entity_poly.pdbx_strand_id
1 'polypeptide(L)' 'MKLYGIVEVAAELGVSRNLIGQWRRRGKLPPPDAELAACGPVWTEQTIRPWLRQQKRGSQRAANVPRN' A
#
# COMPACT_ATOMS: atom_id res chain seq x y z
N MET A 1 10.33 3.82 15.72
CA MET A 1 10.24 3.12 14.42
C MET A 1 8.77 2.94 14.10
N LYS A 2 8.28 3.44 12.96
CA LYS A 2 6.86 3.32 12.58
C LYS A 2 6.67 2.15 11.60
N LEU A 3 5.72 1.28 11.89
CA LEU A 3 5.36 0.13 11.06
C LEU A 3 4.04 0.42 10.34
N TYR A 4 3.97 0.00 9.08
CA TYR A 4 2.81 0.14 8.22
C TYR A 4 2.26 -1.25 7.94
N GLY A 5 1.05 -1.52 8.40
CA GLY A 5 0.30 -2.71 7.99
C GLY A 5 -0.57 -2.44 6.77
N ILE A 6 -1.34 -3.44 6.35
CA ILE A 6 -2.32 -3.30 5.26
C ILE A 6 -3.29 -2.13 5.50
N VAL A 7 -3.72 -1.94 6.74
CA VAL A 7 -4.66 -0.86 7.10
C VAL A 7 -4.02 0.52 6.96
N GLU A 8 -2.81 0.70 7.46
CA GLU A 8 -2.06 1.96 7.37
C GLU A 8 -1.75 2.30 5.90
N VAL A 9 -1.30 1.32 5.11
CA VAL A 9 -1.03 1.51 3.67
C VAL A 9 -2.31 1.89 2.93
N ALA A 10 -3.43 1.23 3.24
CA ALA A 10 -4.73 1.54 2.67
C ALA A 10 -5.18 2.97 3.02
N ALA A 11 -5.04 3.36 4.28
CA ALA A 11 -5.39 4.71 4.76
C ALA A 11 -4.51 5.79 4.10
N GLU A 12 -3.20 5.59 4.03
CA GLU A 12 -2.25 6.51 3.40
C GLU A 12 -2.51 6.74 1.90
N LEU A 13 -2.95 5.70 1.21
CA LEU A 13 -3.29 5.75 -0.21
C LEU A 13 -4.75 6.16 -0.45
N GLY A 14 -5.59 6.21 0.59
CA GLY A 14 -7.03 6.43 0.45
C GLY A 14 -7.74 5.31 -0.32
N VAL A 15 -7.21 4.08 -0.27
CA VAL A 15 -7.77 2.92 -1.00
C VAL A 15 -8.33 1.87 -0.05
N SER A 16 -9.12 0.94 -0.58
CA SER A 16 -9.67 -0.17 0.20
C SER A 16 -8.60 -1.21 0.56
N ARG A 17 -8.66 -1.78 1.77
CA ARG A 17 -7.78 -2.88 2.22
C ARG A 17 -7.81 -4.08 1.28
N ASN A 18 -8.98 -4.37 0.70
CA ASN A 18 -9.15 -5.45 -0.28
C ASN A 18 -8.33 -5.21 -1.56
N LEU A 19 -8.20 -3.96 -2.00
CA LEU A 19 -7.38 -3.60 -3.16
C LEU A 19 -5.89 -3.86 -2.87
N ILE A 20 -5.42 -3.52 -1.67
CA ILE A 20 -4.06 -3.83 -1.23
C ILE A 20 -3.83 -5.35 -1.20
N GLY A 21 -4.80 -6.13 -0.72
CA GLY A 21 -4.77 -7.59 -0.77
C GLY A 21 -4.66 -8.13 -2.21
N GLN A 22 -5.41 -7.56 -3.15
CA GLN A 22 -5.29 -7.92 -4.56
C GLN A 22 -3.93 -7.54 -5.16
N TRP A 23 -3.41 -6.36 -4.86
CA TRP A 23 -2.09 -5.94 -5.34
C TRP A 23 -0.97 -6.83 -4.79
N ARG A 24 -1.08 -7.29 -3.55
CA ARG A 24 -0.16 -8.26 -2.96
C ARG A 24 -0.20 -9.58 -3.75
N ARG A 25 -1.40 -10.13 -4.00
CA ARG A 25 -1.55 -11.34 -4.83
C ARG A 25 -1.01 -11.18 -6.24
N ARG A 26 -1.07 -9.97 -6.80
CA ARG A 26 -0.53 -9.62 -8.12
C ARG A 26 0.98 -9.29 -8.11
N GLY A 27 1.66 -9.39 -6.97
CA GLY A 27 3.10 -9.09 -6.85
C GLY A 27 3.44 -7.60 -7.04
N LYS A 28 2.47 -6.69 -6.85
CA LYS A 28 2.68 -5.24 -7.00
C LYS A 28 3.13 -4.53 -5.72
N LEU A 29 3.04 -5.21 -4.57
CA LEU A 29 3.55 -4.71 -3.31
C LEU A 29 5.00 -5.11 -3.09
N PRO A 30 5.78 -4.28 -2.38
CA PRO A 30 7.11 -4.66 -1.95
C PRO A 30 7.06 -5.84 -0.96
N PRO A 31 8.15 -6.59 -0.83
CA PRO A 31 8.23 -7.67 0.16
C PRO A 31 7.98 -7.12 1.56
N PRO A 32 7.19 -7.80 2.40
CA PRO A 32 6.98 -7.40 3.78
C PRO A 32 8.26 -7.54 4.59
N ASP A 33 8.57 -6.54 5.41
CA ASP A 33 9.73 -6.57 6.31
C ASP A 33 9.50 -7.53 7.49
N ALA A 34 8.24 -7.73 7.89
CA ALA A 34 7.84 -8.75 8.86
C ALA A 34 6.42 -9.25 8.60
N GLU A 35 6.10 -10.46 9.03
CA GLU A 35 4.72 -10.95 9.12
C GLU A 35 4.32 -11.07 10.60
N LEU A 36 3.36 -10.23 11.02
CA LEU A 36 2.81 -10.29 12.37
C LEU A 36 1.58 -11.19 12.37
N ALA A 37 1.50 -12.13 13.32
CA ALA A 37 0.38 -13.07 13.43
C ALA A 37 -1.00 -12.38 13.56
N ALA A 38 -1.05 -11.20 14.20
CA ALA A 38 -2.31 -10.46 14.43
C ALA A 38 -2.66 -9.45 13.32
N CYS A 39 -1.69 -8.95 12.55
CA CYS A 39 -1.88 -7.87 11.56
C CYS A 39 -1.47 -8.26 10.13
N GLY A 40 -0.96 -9.47 9.93
CA GLY A 40 -0.43 -9.94 8.67
C GLY A 40 0.89 -9.24 8.30
N PRO A 41 1.21 -9.13 6.99
CA PRO A 41 2.43 -8.50 6.54
C PRO A 41 2.48 -7.02 6.94
N VAL A 42 3.62 -6.62 7.50
CA VAL A 42 3.95 -5.25 7.86
C VAL A 42 5.22 -4.81 7.15
N TRP A 43 5.28 -3.53 6.86
CA TRP A 43 6.42 -2.87 6.25
C TRP A 43 6.94 -1.79 7.18
N THR A 44 8.25 -1.56 7.14
CA THR A 44 8.84 -0.41 7.79
C THR A 44 8.57 0.86 6.98
N GLU A 45 8.56 1.99 7.68
CA GLU A 45 8.48 3.30 7.04
C GLU A 45 9.52 3.49 5.91
N GLN A 46 10.73 2.97 6.10
CA GLN A 46 11.85 3.09 5.15
C GLN A 46 11.59 2.32 3.86
N THR A 47 11.02 1.13 3.95
CA THR A 47 10.67 0.28 2.80
C THR A 47 9.43 0.81 2.07
N ILE A 48 8.38 1.19 2.80
CA ILE A 48 7.08 1.51 2.22
C ILE A 48 6.95 2.95 1.71
N ARG A 49 7.63 3.93 2.33
CA ARG A 49 7.56 5.35 1.90
C ARG A 49 7.93 5.57 0.43
N PRO A 50 9.07 5.07 -0.09
CA PRO A 50 9.41 5.26 -1.49
C PRO A 50 8.37 4.64 -2.43
N TRP A 51 7.86 3.45 -2.10
CA TRP A 51 6.79 2.79 -2.86
C TRP A 51 5.48 3.58 -2.82
N LEU A 52 5.06 4.08 -1.66
CA LEU A 52 3.87 4.92 -1.49
C LEU A 52 3.94 6.18 -2.35
N ARG A 53 5.10 6.85 -2.39
CA ARG A 53 5.30 8.02 -3.26
C ARG A 53 5.16 7.66 -4.73
N GLN A 54 5.70 6.52 -5.15
CA GLN A 54 5.59 6.05 -6.53
C GLN A 54 4.14 5.69 -6.89
N GLN A 55 3.40 5.06 -5.96
CA GLN A 55 1.98 4.75 -6.15
C GLN A 55 1.09 5.98 -6.13
N LYS A 56 1.30 6.95 -5.24
CA LYS A 56 0.57 8.23 -5.25
C LYS A 56 0.72 8.91 -6.60
N ARG A 57 1.93 8.95 -7.16
CA ARG A 57 2.19 9.51 -8.50
C ARG A 57 1.50 8.72 -9.63
N GLY A 58 1.40 7.39 -9.53
CA GLY A 58 0.74 6.55 -10.52
C GLY A 58 -0.79 6.55 -10.41
N SER A 59 -1.33 6.47 -9.20
CA SER A 59 -2.77 6.50 -8.91
C SER A 59 -3.37 7.89 -9.11
N GLN A 60 -2.66 8.97 -8.80
CA GLN A 60 -3.13 10.33 -9.12
C GLN A 60 -3.32 10.54 -10.62
N ARG A 61 -2.49 9.89 -11.47
CA ARG A 61 -2.68 9.91 -12.93
C ARG A 61 -3.92 9.13 -13.38
N ALA A 62 -4.31 8.08 -12.66
CA ALA A 62 -5.49 7.27 -12.98
C ALA A 62 -6.79 7.81 -12.36
N ALA A 63 -6.71 8.48 -11.21
CA ALA A 63 -7.84 9.06 -10.49
C ALA A 63 -8.34 10.38 -11.10
N ASN A 64 -7.57 11.00 -12.01
CA ASN A 64 -7.96 12.23 -12.68
C ASN A 64 -8.73 12.01 -14.00
N VAL A 65 -9.31 10.82 -14.21
CA VAL A 65 -10.26 10.60 -15.31
C VAL A 65 -11.65 11.03 -14.83
N PRO A 66 -12.23 12.12 -15.37
CA PRO A 66 -13.59 12.48 -15.03
C PRO A 66 -14.50 11.35 -15.54
N ARG A 67 -15.24 10.72 -14.62
CA ARG A 67 -16.34 9.84 -14.99
C ARG A 67 -17.47 10.73 -15.50
N ASN A 68 -17.57 10.81 -16.82
CA ASN A 68 -18.74 11.30 -17.55
C ASN A 68 -19.88 10.30 -17.44
#